data_AF-S2RD15-F1
#
_entry.id   AF-S2RD15-F1
#
_cell.length_a   1.000
_cell.length_b   1.000
_cell.length_c   1.000
_cell.angle_alpha   90.00
_cell.angle_beta   90.00
_cell.angle_gamma   90.00
#
_symmetry.space_group_name_H-M   'P 1'
#
loop_
_entity.id
_entity.type
_entity.pdbx_description
1 polymer ?
#
loop_
_entity_poly.entity_id
_entity_poly.type
_entity_poly.pdbx_seq_one_letter_code
_entity_poly.pdbx_strand_id
1 'polypeptide(L)'
;MKNEKETRRKFATDPVPDLMTDLHTTSTGLTQKEATDRLEKYGENVITREKQQSQLLIFLKNFTSVMAILLWVSGFVAILSGTLELG
;
A
#
# COMPACT_ATOMS: atom_id res chain seq x y z
N MET A 1 11.85 -22.51 4.61
CA MET A 1 11.71 -21.54 3.49
C MET A 1 13.04 -21.48 2.78
N LYS A 2 13.10 -21.84 1.48
CA LYS A 2 14.31 -21.58 0.67
C LYS A 2 14.57 -20.07 0.67
N ASN A 3 15.83 -19.66 0.76
CA ASN A 3 16.23 -18.26 0.72
C ASN A 3 15.86 -17.66 -0.64
N GLU A 4 15.00 -16.65 -0.68
CA GLU A 4 14.53 -16.06 -1.95
C GLU A 4 15.68 -15.56 -2.84
N LYS A 5 16.78 -15.10 -2.23
CA LYS A 5 17.99 -14.68 -2.97
C LYS A 5 18.63 -15.84 -3.71
N GLU A 6 18.67 -17.03 -3.09
CA GLU A 6 19.24 -18.23 -3.71
C GLU A 6 18.36 -18.75 -4.85
N THR A 7 17.03 -18.76 -4.67
CA THR A 7 16.10 -19.14 -5.74
C THR A 7 16.22 -18.23 -6.95
N ARG A 8 16.28 -16.91 -6.75
CA ARG A 8 16.48 -15.94 -7.85
C ARG A 8 17.81 -16.16 -8.56
N ARG A 9 18.89 -16.41 -7.81
CA ARG A 9 20.20 -16.69 -8.40
C ARG A 9 20.19 -17.97 -9.20
N LYS A 10 19.57 -19.03 -8.68
CA LYS A 10 19.38 -20.31 -9.36
C LYS A 10 18.68 -20.12 -10.71
N PHE A 11 17.50 -19.48 -10.72
CA PHE A 11 16.75 -19.25 -11.95
C PHE A 11 17.47 -18.37 -12.97
N ALA A 12 18.35 -17.47 -12.54
CA ALA A 12 19.15 -16.65 -13.45
C ALA A 12 20.28 -17.42 -14.14
N THR A 13 20.70 -18.58 -13.59
CA THR A 13 21.84 -19.36 -14.09
C THR A 13 21.44 -20.71 -14.68
N ASP A 14 20.26 -21.23 -14.36
CA ASP A 14 19.81 -22.55 -14.80
C ASP A 14 19.65 -22.62 -16.33
N PRO A 15 19.95 -23.78 -16.94
CA PRO A 15 19.62 -24.03 -18.34
C PRO A 15 18.12 -23.85 -18.60
N VAL A 16 17.78 -23.31 -19.78
CA VAL A 16 16.38 -23.02 -20.16
C VAL A 16 15.44 -24.24 -19.96
N PRO A 17 15.79 -25.48 -20.35
CA PRO A 17 14.88 -26.63 -20.14
C PRO A 17 14.54 -26.89 -18.66
N ASP A 18 15.53 -26.76 -17.77
CA ASP A 18 15.37 -26.96 -16.34
C ASP A 18 14.55 -25.83 -15.73
N LEU A 19 14.83 -24.58 -16.14
CA LEU A 19 14.08 -23.40 -15.72
C LEU A 19 12.59 -23.50 -16.12
N MET A 20 12.30 -23.95 -17.34
CA MET A 20 10.92 -24.10 -17.84
C MET A 20 10.16 -25.19 -17.08
N THR A 21 10.86 -26.26 -16.69
CA THR A 21 10.32 -27.33 -15.84
C THR A 21 9.98 -26.79 -14.44
N ASP A 22 10.91 -26.05 -13.82
CA ASP A 22 10.73 -25.43 -12.50
C ASP A 22 9.59 -24.39 -12.48
N LEU A 23 9.42 -23.64 -13.58
CA LEU A 23 8.35 -22.65 -13.75
C LEU A 23 7.04 -23.24 -14.27
N HIS A 24 7.00 -24.55 -14.52
CA HIS A 24 5.88 -25.29 -15.08
C HIS A 24 5.31 -24.60 -16.33
N THR A 25 6.17 -24.29 -17.29
CA THR A 25 5.79 -23.62 -18.54
C THR A 25 6.44 -24.31 -19.73
N THR A 26 5.97 -23.99 -20.93
CA THR A 26 6.43 -24.61 -22.18
C THR A 26 6.97 -23.54 -23.13
N SER A 27 7.72 -23.96 -24.16
CA SER A 27 8.23 -23.04 -25.18
C SER A 27 7.12 -22.31 -25.93
N THR A 28 5.91 -22.88 -25.97
CA THR A 28 4.71 -22.25 -26.55
C THR A 28 3.94 -21.37 -25.55
N GLY A 29 4.43 -21.23 -24.32
CA GLY A 29 3.81 -20.45 -23.25
C GLY A 29 2.81 -21.24 -22.41
N LEU A 30 1.89 -20.51 -21.77
CA LEU A 30 0.81 -21.08 -20.96
C LEU A 30 -0.48 -21.15 -21.78
N THR A 31 -1.31 -22.14 -21.49
CA THR A 31 -2.69 -22.16 -21.98
C THR A 31 -3.51 -21.06 -21.30
N GLN A 32 -4.62 -20.66 -21.94
CA GLN A 32 -5.52 -19.66 -21.37
C GLN A 32 -6.06 -20.11 -20.00
N LYS A 33 -6.35 -21.40 -19.83
CA LYS A 33 -6.81 -21.97 -18.56
C LYS A 33 -5.76 -21.80 -17.46
N GLU A 34 -4.52 -22.20 -17.72
CA GLU A 34 -3.43 -22.06 -16.73
C GLU A 34 -3.14 -20.60 -16.39
N ALA A 35 -3.22 -19.70 -17.37
CA ALA A 35 -3.06 -18.28 -17.14
C ALA A 35 -4.17 -17.74 -16.21
N THR A 36 -5.43 -18.12 -16.44
CA THR A 36 -6.56 -17.76 -15.58
C THR A 36 -6.42 -18.35 -14.18
N ASP A 37 -6.11 -19.65 -14.06
CA ASP A 37 -5.92 -20.32 -12.77
C ASP A 37 -4.79 -19.67 -11.94
N ARG A 38 -3.70 -19.26 -12.60
CA ARG A 38 -2.59 -18.52 -11.96
C ARG A 38 -3.00 -17.12 -11.55
N LEU A 39 -3.78 -16.42 -12.39
CA LEU A 39 -4.27 -15.08 -12.07
C LEU A 39 -5.19 -15.09 -10.84
N GLU A 40 -6.08 -16.08 -10.74
CA GLU A 40 -6.94 -16.25 -9.56
C GLU A 40 -6.13 -16.61 -8.30
N LYS A 41 -5.10 -17.44 -8.45
CA LYS A 41 -4.25 -17.88 -7.33
C LYS A 41 -3.32 -16.79 -6.79
N TYR A 42 -2.67 -16.03 -7.69
CA TYR A 42 -1.61 -15.09 -7.32
C TYR A 42 -2.06 -13.63 -7.35
N GLY A 43 -3.19 -13.34 -7.98
CA GLY A 43 -3.67 -11.97 -8.21
C GLY A 43 -2.96 -11.27 -9.36
N GLU A 44 -3.37 -10.03 -9.61
CA GLU A 44 -2.77 -9.20 -10.65
C GLU A 44 -1.31 -8.85 -10.30
N ASN A 45 -0.45 -8.81 -11.32
CA ASN A 45 0.94 -8.37 -11.17
C ASN A 45 1.01 -6.84 -11.12
N VAL A 46 0.44 -6.24 -10.07
CA VAL A 46 0.38 -4.79 -9.86
C VAL A 46 0.89 -4.46 -8.47
N ILE A 47 1.78 -3.47 -8.39
CA ILE A 47 2.21 -2.93 -7.10
C ILE A 47 1.05 -2.13 -6.51
N THR A 48 0.41 -2.67 -5.47
CA THR A 48 -0.67 -1.97 -4.77
C THR A 48 -0.10 -0.70 -4.13
N ARG A 49 -0.52 0.47 -4.62
CA ARG A 49 -0.25 1.72 -3.93
C ARG A 49 -1.07 1.74 -2.65
N GLU A 50 -0.45 2.14 -1.54
CA GLU A 50 -1.20 2.39 -0.32
C GLU A 50 -2.36 3.35 -0.62
N LYS A 51 -3.50 3.12 0.04
CA LYS A 51 -4.65 4.02 -0.06
C LYS A 51 -4.18 5.42 0.32
N GLN A 52 -4.14 6.34 -0.65
CA GLN A 52 -3.87 7.73 -0.35
C GLN A 52 -4.91 8.22 0.64
N GLN A 53 -4.45 8.78 1.76
CA GLN A 53 -5.35 9.46 2.67
C GLN A 53 -5.97 10.64 1.93
N SER A 54 -7.29 10.81 2.06
CA SER A 54 -7.98 11.95 1.46
C SER A 54 -7.35 13.25 1.93
N GLN A 55 -7.16 14.21 1.02
CA GLN A 55 -6.58 15.52 1.34
C GLN A 55 -7.37 16.24 2.44
N LEU A 56 -8.70 16.05 2.49
CA LEU A 56 -9.54 16.59 3.56
C LEU A 56 -9.26 15.94 4.91
N LEU A 57 -8.97 14.63 4.95
CA LEU A 57 -8.60 13.95 6.19
C LEU A 57 -7.24 14.43 6.70
N ILE A 58 -6.28 14.61 5.79
CA ILE A 58 -4.96 15.17 6.14
C ILE A 58 -5.12 16.60 6.66
N PHE A 59 -5.97 17.42 6.04
CA PHE A 59 -6.27 18.78 6.48
C PHE A 59 -6.89 18.81 7.88
N LEU A 60 -7.92 18.00 8.14
CA LEU A 60 -8.59 17.92 9.45
C LEU A 60 -7.65 17.46 10.56
N LYS A 61 -6.68 16.60 10.25
CA LYS A 61 -5.67 16.14 11.22
C LYS A 61 -4.86 17.31 11.81
N ASN A 62 -4.64 18.38 11.07
CA ASN A 62 -3.90 19.56 11.57
C ASN A 62 -4.64 20.32 12.70
N PHE A 63 -5.98 20.27 12.73
CA PHE A 63 -6.80 20.90 13.76
C PHE A 63 -6.76 20.17 15.11
N THR A 64 -6.17 18.97 15.14
CA THR A 64 -5.99 18.16 16.36
C THR A 64 -4.56 18.21 16.90
N SER A 65 -3.70 19.09 16.37
CA SER A 65 -2.36 19.31 16.93
C SER A 65 -2.42 19.93 18.33
N VAL A 66 -1.37 19.73 19.13
CA VAL A 66 -1.29 20.26 20.51
C VAL A 66 -1.57 21.76 20.56
N MET A 67 -0.95 22.53 19.66
CA MET A 67 -1.17 23.98 19.56
C MET A 67 -2.63 24.32 19.19
N ALA A 68 -3.23 23.61 18.23
CA ALA A 68 -4.63 23.83 17.85
C ALA A 68 -5.59 23.51 19.01
N ILE A 69 -5.32 22.46 19.78
CA ILE A 69 -6.12 22.10 20.96
C ILE A 69 -6.06 23.22 22.01
N LEU A 70 -4.88 23.80 22.26
CA LEU A 70 -4.76 24.94 23.18
C LEU A 70 -5.60 26.14 22.73
N LEU A 71 -5.61 26.43 21.42
CA LEU A 71 -6.46 27.49 20.85
C LEU A 71 -7.96 27.17 20.96
N TRP A 72 -8.36 25.92 20.72
CA TRP A 72 -9.75 25.49 20.90
C TRP A 72 -10.22 25.66 22.34
N VAL A 73 -9.40 25.23 23.31
CA VAL A 73 -9.71 25.40 24.74
C VAL A 73 -9.85 26.89 25.08
N SER A 74 -8.91 27.71 24.62
CA SER A 74 -8.91 29.15 24.91
C SER A 74 -10.11 29.85 24.27
N GLY A 75 -10.43 29.52 23.02
CA GLY A 75 -11.61 30.02 22.32
C GLY A 75 -12.92 29.59 22.98
N PHE A 76 -13.02 28.33 23.44
CA PHE A 76 -14.19 27.86 24.15
C PHE A 76 -14.37 28.57 25.49
N VAL A 77 -13.29 28.77 26.25
CA VAL A 77 -13.31 29.55 27.50
C VAL A 77 -13.77 30.98 27.21
N ALA A 78 -13.23 31.65 26.19
CA ALA A 78 -13.59 33.03 25.83
C ALA A 78 -15.08 33.19 25.45
N ILE A 79 -15.65 32.21 24.73
CA ILE A 79 -17.08 32.18 24.41
C ILE A 79 -17.91 32.02 25.69
N LEU A 80 -17.52 31.10 26.58
CA LEU A 80 -18.24 30.85 27.83
C LEU A 80 -18.13 31.99 28.84
N SER A 81 -17.00 32.70 28.88
CA SER A 81 -16.79 33.83 29.79
C SER A 81 -17.53 35.10 29.34
N GLY A 82 -18.22 35.07 28.19
CA GLY A 82 -18.92 36.25 27.66
C GLY A 82 -17.98 37.38 27.26
N THR A 83 -16.65 37.12 27.24
CA THR A 83 -15.62 38.03 26.74
C THR A 83 -15.55 37.94 25.22
N LEU A 84 -16.72 37.95 24.57
CA LEU A 84 -16.85 38.09 23.12
C LEU A 84 -16.73 39.58 22.73
N GLU A 85 -15.88 40.33 23.42
CA GLU A 85 -15.40 41.62 22.90
C GLU A 85 -14.18 41.32 22.05
N LEU A 86 -14.43 41.12 20.76
CA LEU A 86 -13.40 41.02 19.73
C LEU A 86 -13.66 42.13 18.71
N GLY A 87 -12.96 43.24 18.95
CA GLY A 87 -12.43 44.17 17.97
C GLY A 87 -10.98 44.45 18.36
#